data_AF-A0A7X1KJM6-F1
#
_entry.id   AF-A0A7X1KJM6-F1
#
_cell.length_a   1.000
_cell.length_b   1.000
_cell.length_c   1.000
_cell.angle_alpha   90.00
_cell.angle_beta   90.00
_cell.angle_gamma   90.00
#
_symmetry.space_group_name_H-M   'P 1'
#
loop_
_entity.id
_entity.type
_entity.pdbx_description
1 polymer ?
#
loop_
_entity_poly.entity_id
_entity_poly.type
_entity_poly.pdbx_seq_one_letter_code
_entity_poly.pdbx_strand_id
1 'polypeptide(L)'
;MSSFKCVGIVGTNKAGCTTYEDDYILPEGSVWVDDLPPMTGPDRFGEWIVEADGTYSWHKLPDPPFPVVYHEGKIKNSDTLVELPENVLPGNIAVRIASTESTLVGISTAMSAEVQNAHDYAQQASQSAASAEAAKQAVDDAIAALPKPTQFEMLTAVLGAGGLVNVLFTKTYTSPPVLIPVTRFVGDQAFIPVIGVPTLTGVEVTGKRTRGTLLLTSGPFESAAAGDTVQFVVIGR
;
A
#
# COMPACT_ATOMS: atom_id res chain seq x y z
N MET A 1 -29.18 -9.31 93.36
CA MET A 1 -28.97 -8.79 92.00
C MET A 1 -27.55 -8.29 91.95
N SER A 2 -26.68 -8.95 91.21
CA SER A 2 -25.33 -8.44 90.92
C SER A 2 -25.47 -7.16 90.09
N SER A 3 -25.03 -6.03 90.61
CA SER A 3 -24.90 -4.80 89.84
C SER A 3 -23.75 -4.99 88.86
N PHE A 4 -24.04 -4.85 87.56
CA PHE A 4 -23.02 -4.76 86.53
C PHE A 4 -22.71 -3.28 86.34
N LYS A 5 -21.43 -2.93 86.21
CA LYS A 5 -21.02 -1.60 85.77
C LYS A 5 -20.14 -1.74 84.53
N CYS A 6 -20.27 -0.80 83.61
CA CYS A 6 -19.52 -0.79 82.35
C CYS A 6 -18.49 0.33 82.40
N VAL A 7 -17.32 0.06 81.83
CA VAL A 7 -16.20 1.01 81.74
C VAL A 7 -15.82 1.18 80.29
N GLY A 8 -15.62 2.43 79.87
CA GLY A 8 -15.12 2.79 78.54
C GLY A 8 -13.82 3.58 78.63
N ILE A 9 -12.96 3.49 77.60
CA ILE A 9 -11.76 4.32 77.47
C ILE A 9 -12.10 5.52 76.56
N VAL A 10 -11.99 6.74 77.12
CA VAL A 10 -12.34 7.98 76.44
C VAL A 10 -11.56 8.13 75.13
N GLY A 11 -12.25 8.49 74.06
CA GLY A 11 -11.67 8.67 72.72
C GLY A 11 -11.44 7.37 71.96
N THR A 12 -11.94 6.23 72.45
CA THR A 12 -11.83 4.93 71.75
C THR A 12 -13.18 4.20 71.70
N ASN A 13 -13.24 3.15 70.89
CA ASN A 13 -14.40 2.25 70.79
C ASN A 13 -14.41 1.11 71.83
N LYS A 14 -13.51 1.17 72.83
CA LYS A 14 -13.34 0.09 73.81
C LYS A 14 -14.21 0.34 75.03
N ALA A 15 -15.23 -0.50 75.20
CA ALA A 15 -16.04 -0.58 76.40
C ALA A 15 -16.24 -2.03 76.84
N GLY A 16 -16.37 -2.26 78.15
CA GLY A 16 -16.59 -3.59 78.71
C GLY A 16 -17.30 -3.53 80.06
N CYS A 17 -18.14 -4.52 80.33
CA CYS A 17 -18.87 -4.63 81.59
C CYS A 17 -18.31 -5.78 82.42
N THR A 18 -18.17 -5.55 83.72
CA THR A 18 -17.68 -6.55 84.67
C THR A 18 -18.56 -6.56 85.92
N THR A 19 -18.63 -7.73 86.57
CA THR A 19 -19.36 -7.93 87.82
C THR A 19 -18.43 -7.63 89.00
N TYR A 20 -18.25 -6.38 89.43
CA TYR A 20 -17.33 -6.10 90.55
C TYR A 20 -17.65 -4.88 91.43
N GLU A 21 -17.04 -4.94 92.63
CA GLU A 21 -17.27 -4.20 93.88
C GLU A 21 -17.16 -2.67 93.77
N ASP A 22 -17.92 -1.96 94.62
CA ASP A 22 -18.11 -0.49 94.58
C ASP A 22 -16.83 0.35 94.78
N ASP A 23 -15.70 -0.27 95.12
CA ASP A 23 -14.42 0.39 95.43
C ASP A 23 -13.38 0.32 94.29
N TYR A 24 -13.77 -0.08 93.07
CA TYR A 24 -12.85 -0.14 91.93
C TYR A 24 -12.43 1.26 91.44
N ILE A 25 -11.14 1.54 91.53
CA ILE A 25 -10.54 2.76 90.96
C ILE A 25 -10.33 2.55 89.46
N LEU A 26 -10.97 3.39 88.65
CA LEU A 26 -10.82 3.34 87.19
C LEU A 26 -9.38 3.64 86.76
N PRO A 27 -8.82 2.89 85.80
CA PRO A 27 -7.57 3.26 85.14
C PRO A 27 -7.65 4.67 84.54
N GLU A 28 -6.52 5.38 84.49
CA GLU A 28 -6.44 6.70 83.88
C GLU A 28 -6.98 6.70 82.45
N GLY A 29 -7.79 7.71 82.10
CA GLY A 29 -8.45 7.81 80.79
C GLY A 29 -9.71 6.95 80.62
N SER A 30 -10.14 6.21 81.66
CA SER A 30 -11.39 5.45 81.65
C SER A 30 -12.51 6.19 82.38
N VAL A 31 -13.74 5.99 81.93
CA VAL A 31 -14.96 6.54 82.53
C VAL A 31 -15.99 5.43 82.74
N TRP A 32 -16.87 5.61 83.73
CA TRP A 32 -18.05 4.78 83.86
C TRP A 32 -19.01 5.12 82.71
N VAL A 33 -19.55 4.09 82.07
CA VAL A 33 -20.57 4.19 81.03
C VAL A 33 -21.80 3.43 81.49
N ASP A 34 -22.98 3.94 81.15
CA ASP A 34 -24.25 3.37 81.63
C ASP A 34 -24.56 2.00 81.00
N ASP A 35 -24.10 1.76 79.76
CA ASP A 35 -24.29 0.50 79.03
C ASP A 35 -23.18 0.30 77.98
N LEU A 36 -23.20 -0.83 77.26
CA LEU A 36 -22.40 -1.07 76.06
C LEU A 36 -22.81 -0.12 74.91
N PRO A 37 -21.90 0.17 73.96
CA PRO A 37 -22.25 0.99 72.81
C PRO A 37 -23.40 0.37 72.01
N PRO A 38 -24.26 1.20 71.36
CA PRO A 38 -25.31 0.69 70.50
C PRO A 38 -24.76 -0.27 69.43
N MET A 39 -25.42 -1.42 69.25
CA MET A 39 -24.99 -2.43 68.27
C MET A 39 -25.12 -1.97 66.81
N THR A 40 -25.90 -0.92 66.56
CA THR A 40 -26.12 -0.35 65.23
C THR A 40 -25.69 1.11 65.20
N GLY A 41 -24.90 1.50 64.21
CA GLY A 41 -24.59 2.89 63.91
C GLY A 41 -25.58 3.51 62.92
N PRO A 42 -25.53 4.85 62.74
CA PRO A 42 -26.21 5.56 61.66
C PRO A 42 -25.81 5.07 60.25
N ASP A 43 -24.56 4.61 60.08
CA ASP A 43 -24.08 3.99 58.85
C ASP A 43 -23.08 2.85 59.16
N ARG A 44 -22.56 2.18 58.13
CA ARG A 44 -21.58 1.09 58.25
C ARG A 44 -20.12 1.57 58.37
N PHE A 45 -19.89 2.87 58.34
CA PHE A 45 -18.57 3.51 58.18
C PHE A 45 -18.24 4.42 59.35
N GLY A 46 -18.40 3.88 60.56
CA GLY A 46 -18.02 4.58 61.76
C GLY A 46 -17.99 3.63 62.94
N GLU A 47 -17.68 4.21 64.10
CA GLU A 47 -17.65 3.51 65.37
C GLU A 47 -18.17 4.42 66.47
N TRP A 48 -18.75 3.81 67.51
CA TRP A 48 -19.13 4.52 68.72
C TRP A 48 -17.90 4.75 69.58
N ILE A 49 -17.60 6.01 69.85
CA ILE A 49 -16.48 6.45 70.68
C ILE A 49 -17.00 6.86 72.05
N VAL A 50 -16.31 6.42 73.11
CA VAL A 50 -16.63 6.81 74.48
C VAL A 50 -16.21 8.26 74.71
N GLU A 51 -17.14 9.09 75.16
CA GLU A 51 -16.91 10.49 75.51
C GLU A 51 -16.49 10.65 76.98
N ALA A 52 -15.92 11.80 77.33
CA ALA A 52 -15.43 12.08 78.68
C ALA A 52 -16.54 12.11 79.75
N ASP A 53 -17.81 12.26 79.33
CA ASP A 53 -18.98 12.23 80.21
C ASP A 53 -19.61 10.84 80.37
N GLY A 54 -19.01 9.81 79.76
CA GLY A 54 -19.52 8.43 79.80
C GLY A 54 -20.57 8.11 78.75
N THR A 55 -20.87 9.03 77.84
CA THR A 55 -21.77 8.78 76.69
C THR A 55 -21.01 8.22 75.48
N TYR A 56 -21.74 7.82 74.44
CA TYR A 56 -21.17 7.39 73.15
C TYR A 56 -21.52 8.38 72.04
N SER A 57 -20.52 8.77 71.25
CA SER A 57 -20.69 9.56 70.04
C SER A 57 -20.33 8.73 68.81
N TRP A 58 -21.03 8.94 67.69
CA TRP A 58 -20.72 8.27 66.44
C TRP A 58 -19.59 9.01 65.71
N HIS A 59 -18.44 8.36 65.54
CA HIS A 59 -17.34 8.88 64.73
C HIS A 59 -17.30 8.22 63.37
N LYS A 60 -17.48 9.02 62.33
CA LYS A 60 -17.36 8.56 60.94
C LYS A 60 -15.89 8.33 60.60
N LEU A 61 -15.55 7.11 60.18
CA LEU A 61 -14.22 6.77 59.70
C LEU A 61 -14.03 7.34 58.28
N PRO A 62 -12.79 7.64 57.85
CA PRO A 62 -12.52 7.95 56.44
C PRO A 62 -13.09 6.83 55.58
N ASP A 63 -13.86 7.16 54.54
CA ASP A 63 -14.46 6.17 53.66
C ASP A 63 -13.34 5.19 53.20
N PRO A 64 -13.46 3.88 53.46
CA PRO A 64 -12.48 2.94 52.97
C PRO A 64 -12.43 3.06 51.45
N PRO A 65 -11.26 2.84 50.81
CA PRO A 65 -11.16 2.88 49.36
C PRO A 65 -12.25 1.98 48.78
N PHE A 66 -13.21 2.58 48.07
CA PHE A 66 -14.27 1.85 47.39
C PHE A 66 -13.59 0.73 46.59
N PRO A 67 -13.95 -0.54 46.80
CA PRO A 67 -13.25 -1.60 46.12
C PRO A 67 -13.91 -1.66 44.73
N VAL A 68 -13.24 -1.02 43.78
CA VAL A 68 -13.71 -0.83 42.40
C VAL A 68 -12.91 -1.76 41.50
N VAL A 69 -13.59 -2.52 40.65
CA VAL A 69 -12.97 -3.40 39.66
C VAL A 69 -13.48 -3.05 38.26
N TYR A 70 -12.58 -3.12 37.27
CA TYR A 70 -12.96 -3.06 35.87
C TYR A 70 -13.22 -4.48 35.36
N HIS A 71 -14.44 -4.77 34.93
CA HIS A 71 -14.84 -6.10 34.47
C HIS A 71 -15.89 -5.99 33.37
N GLU A 72 -15.68 -6.71 32.25
CA GLU A 72 -16.56 -6.71 31.07
C GLU A 72 -16.82 -5.33 30.48
N GLY A 73 -15.80 -4.47 30.46
CA GLY A 73 -15.92 -3.12 29.92
C GLY A 73 -16.62 -2.11 30.85
N LYS A 74 -16.98 -2.51 32.07
CA LYS A 74 -17.75 -1.70 33.03
C LYS A 74 -17.03 -1.57 34.37
N ILE A 75 -17.29 -0.46 35.07
CA ILE A 75 -16.82 -0.22 36.42
C ILE A 75 -17.83 -0.83 37.39
N LYS A 76 -17.39 -1.78 38.21
CA LYS A 76 -18.24 -2.53 39.14
C LYS A 76 -17.70 -2.42 40.56
N ASN A 77 -18.59 -2.55 41.54
CA ASN A 77 -18.18 -2.81 42.92
C ASN A 77 -17.51 -4.20 42.98
N SER A 78 -16.33 -4.32 43.58
CA SER A 78 -15.56 -5.57 43.58
C SER A 78 -16.21 -6.68 44.40
N ASP A 79 -17.03 -6.31 45.38
CA ASP A 79 -17.64 -7.26 46.31
C ASP A 79 -18.95 -7.79 45.73
N THR A 80 -19.71 -6.94 45.03
CA THR A 80 -21.04 -7.29 44.51
C THR A 80 -21.08 -7.50 43.01
N LEU A 81 -20.04 -7.09 42.28
CA LEU A 81 -19.99 -7.04 40.80
C LEU A 81 -21.14 -6.26 40.16
N VAL A 82 -21.82 -5.40 40.92
CA VAL A 82 -22.86 -4.51 40.41
C VAL A 82 -22.20 -3.29 39.75
N GLU A 83 -22.72 -2.91 38.59
CA GLU A 83 -22.27 -1.72 37.85
C GLU A 83 -22.48 -0.45 38.68
N LEU A 84 -21.40 0.32 38.80
CA LEU A 84 -21.42 1.61 39.49
C LEU A 84 -21.63 2.70 38.43
N PRO A 85 -22.69 3.52 38.54
CA PRO A 85 -22.85 4.66 37.65
C PRO A 85 -21.73 5.69 37.88
N GLU A 86 -21.35 6.43 36.84
CA GLU A 86 -20.18 7.32 36.89
C GLU A 86 -20.28 8.42 37.96
N ASN A 87 -21.50 8.84 38.28
CA ASN A 87 -21.78 9.86 39.29
C ASN A 87 -21.57 9.38 40.74
N VAL A 88 -21.37 8.08 40.98
CA VAL A 88 -21.04 7.53 42.31
C VAL A 88 -19.55 7.20 42.47
N LEU A 89 -18.73 7.44 41.44
CA LEU A 89 -17.30 7.21 41.52
C LEU A 89 -16.62 8.34 42.34
N PRO A 90 -15.79 8.00 43.33
CA PRO A 90 -15.14 9.00 44.17
C PRO A 90 -14.14 9.85 43.38
N GLY A 91 -14.07 11.14 43.71
CA GLY A 91 -13.11 12.09 43.14
C GLY A 91 -13.42 12.52 41.70
N ASN A 92 -12.43 13.08 41.01
CA ASN A 92 -12.57 13.66 39.67
C ASN A 92 -12.55 12.60 38.55
N ILE A 93 -12.97 11.36 38.83
CA ILE A 93 -12.84 10.21 37.91
C ILE A 93 -13.78 10.36 36.71
N ALA A 94 -15.03 10.79 36.91
CA ALA A 94 -15.98 11.01 35.82
C ALA A 94 -15.45 12.03 34.79
N VAL A 95 -14.83 13.12 35.24
CA VAL A 95 -14.20 14.12 34.35
C VAL A 95 -13.02 13.55 33.59
N ARG A 96 -12.20 12.69 34.24
CA ARG A 96 -11.07 12.02 33.58
C ARG A 96 -11.54 11.01 32.53
N ILE A 97 -12.63 10.29 32.78
CA ILE A 97 -13.24 9.38 31.81
C ILE A 97 -13.75 10.18 30.60
N ALA A 98 -14.57 11.21 30.82
CA ALA A 98 -15.07 12.06 29.74
C ALA A 98 -13.94 12.71 28.90
N SER A 99 -12.87 13.16 29.56
CA SER A 99 -11.68 13.68 28.88
C SER A 99 -10.97 12.62 28.04
N THR A 100 -10.92 11.38 28.53
CA THR A 100 -10.28 10.26 27.81
C THR A 100 -11.11 9.86 26.59
N GLU A 101 -12.43 9.77 26.74
CA GLU A 101 -13.34 9.49 25.63
C GLU A 101 -13.28 10.56 24.54
N SER A 102 -13.27 11.84 24.93
CA SER A 102 -13.08 12.95 23.99
C SER A 102 -11.75 12.85 23.25
N THR A 103 -10.67 12.50 23.95
CA THR A 103 -9.35 12.29 23.35
C THR A 103 -9.36 11.12 22.35
N LEU A 104 -9.98 10.00 22.72
CA LEU A 104 -10.10 8.82 21.86
C LEU A 104 -10.91 9.12 20.58
N VAL A 105 -11.99 9.89 20.68
CA VAL A 105 -12.77 10.34 19.51
C VAL A 105 -11.91 11.24 18.61
N GLY A 106 -11.11 12.15 19.19
CA GLY A 106 -10.18 12.99 18.43
C GLY A 106 -9.12 12.17 17.69
N ILE A 107 -8.51 11.19 18.37
CA ILE A 107 -7.54 10.26 17.78
C ILE A 107 -8.17 9.45 16.65
N SER A 108 -9.36 8.88 16.88
CA SER A 108 -10.07 8.10 15.87
C SER A 108 -10.36 8.93 14.61
N THR A 109 -10.79 10.18 14.79
CA THR A 109 -11.07 11.10 13.68
C THR A 109 -9.79 11.42 12.89
N ALA A 110 -8.70 11.75 13.58
CA ALA A 110 -7.42 12.03 12.95
C ALA A 110 -6.87 10.82 12.18
N MET A 111 -6.97 9.62 12.77
CA MET A 111 -6.57 8.37 12.12
C MET A 111 -7.40 8.10 10.86
N SER A 112 -8.73 8.27 10.92
CA SER A 112 -9.58 8.09 9.74
C SER A 112 -9.24 9.07 8.61
N ALA A 113 -8.93 10.32 8.94
CA ALA A 113 -8.50 11.31 7.94
C ALA A 113 -7.16 10.92 7.30
N GLU A 114 -6.19 10.47 8.10
CA GLU A 114 -4.87 10.06 7.59
C GLU A 114 -4.97 8.82 6.69
N VAL A 115 -5.79 7.83 7.09
CA VAL A 115 -6.04 6.63 6.27
C VAL A 115 -6.68 7.01 4.93
N GLN A 116 -7.63 7.94 4.94
CA GLN A 116 -8.26 8.42 3.69
C GLN A 116 -7.25 9.12 2.79
N ASN A 117 -6.42 10.02 3.34
CA ASN A 117 -5.38 10.70 2.58
C ASN A 117 -4.40 9.70 1.96
N ALA A 118 -3.94 8.72 2.73
CA ALA A 118 -3.05 7.67 2.24
C ALA A 118 -3.70 6.82 1.13
N HIS A 119 -4.99 6.53 1.25
CA HIS A 119 -5.75 5.84 0.22
C HIS A 119 -5.83 6.65 -1.08
N ASP A 120 -6.13 7.94 -0.98
CA ASP A 120 -6.25 8.84 -2.13
C ASP A 120 -4.89 8.99 -2.85
N TYR A 121 -3.79 9.11 -2.10
CA TYR A 121 -2.44 9.12 -2.67
C TYR A 121 -2.10 7.82 -3.40
N ALA A 122 -2.46 6.66 -2.84
CA ALA A 122 -2.25 5.38 -3.49
C ALA A 122 -3.05 5.25 -4.79
N GLN A 123 -4.29 5.76 -4.83
CA GLN A 123 -5.09 5.80 -6.04
C GLN A 123 -4.48 6.69 -7.13
N GLN A 124 -4.01 7.89 -6.77
CA GLN A 124 -3.35 8.82 -7.70
C GLN A 124 -2.07 8.21 -8.29
N ALA A 125 -1.26 7.54 -7.46
CA ALA A 125 -0.06 6.85 -7.91
C ALA A 125 -0.38 5.72 -8.90
N SER A 126 -1.43 4.94 -8.64
CA SER A 126 -1.90 3.87 -9.53
C SER A 126 -2.35 4.42 -10.89
N GLN A 127 -3.12 5.52 -10.91
CA GLN A 127 -3.56 6.18 -12.14
C GLN A 127 -2.39 6.74 -12.97
N SER A 128 -1.38 7.28 -12.28
CA SER A 128 -0.17 7.78 -12.93
C SER A 128 0.64 6.65 -13.57
N ALA A 129 0.75 5.50 -12.90
CA ALA A 129 1.40 4.30 -13.44
C ALA A 129 0.68 3.75 -14.67
N ALA A 130 -0.66 3.68 -14.64
CA ALA A 130 -1.45 3.26 -15.80
C ALA A 130 -1.26 4.20 -17.00
N SER A 131 -1.20 5.51 -16.75
CA SER A 131 -0.94 6.51 -17.79
C SER A 131 0.46 6.38 -18.39
N ALA A 132 1.47 6.07 -17.57
CA ALA A 132 2.83 5.80 -18.03
C ALA A 132 2.92 4.54 -18.90
N GLU A 133 2.22 3.46 -18.53
CA GLU A 133 2.18 2.24 -19.34
C GLU A 133 1.49 2.47 -20.69
N ALA A 134 0.38 3.22 -20.70
CA ALA A 134 -0.29 3.61 -21.94
C ALA A 134 0.62 4.47 -22.85
N ALA A 135 1.38 5.40 -22.26
CA ALA A 135 2.33 6.22 -23.01
C ALA A 135 3.48 5.38 -23.60
N LYS A 136 3.99 4.41 -22.83
CA LYS A 136 5.01 3.48 -23.31
C LYS A 136 4.48 2.62 -24.48
N GLN A 137 3.28 2.06 -24.35
CA GLN A 137 2.67 1.30 -25.43
C GLN A 137 2.50 2.14 -26.71
N ALA A 138 2.08 3.40 -26.57
CA ALA A 138 1.95 4.31 -27.71
C ALA A 138 3.31 4.59 -28.38
N VAL A 139 4.40 4.68 -27.61
CA VAL A 139 5.77 4.81 -28.16
C VAL A 139 6.20 3.54 -28.88
N ASP A 140 5.96 2.36 -28.28
CA ASP A 140 6.31 1.08 -28.89
C ASP A 140 5.54 0.85 -30.20
N ASP A 141 4.25 1.19 -30.24
CA ASP A 141 3.42 1.15 -31.45
C ASP A 141 3.93 2.12 -32.51
N ALA A 142 4.33 3.34 -32.12
CA ALA A 142 4.89 4.33 -33.03
C ALA A 142 6.24 3.86 -33.62
N ILE A 143 7.10 3.24 -32.81
CA ILE A 143 8.37 2.66 -33.27
C ILE A 143 8.11 1.51 -34.24
N ALA A 144 7.16 0.63 -33.93
CA ALA A 144 6.79 -0.49 -34.81
C ALA A 144 6.17 -0.03 -36.14
N ALA A 145 5.48 1.12 -36.14
CA ALA A 145 4.88 1.72 -37.33
C ALA A 145 5.88 2.47 -38.22
N LEU A 146 7.12 2.71 -37.76
CA LEU A 146 8.13 3.35 -38.59
C LEU A 146 8.42 2.50 -39.84
N PRO A 147 8.46 3.11 -41.03
CA PRO A 147 8.82 2.39 -42.25
C PRO A 147 10.19 1.72 -42.10
N LYS A 148 10.32 0.48 -42.57
CA LYS A 148 11.62 -0.20 -42.61
C LYS A 148 12.65 0.67 -43.35
N PRO A 149 13.91 0.67 -42.91
CA PRO A 149 14.97 1.41 -43.59
C PRO A 149 15.05 1.01 -45.07
N THR A 150 15.24 1.98 -45.95
CA THR A 150 15.53 1.70 -47.35
C THR A 150 16.87 0.97 -47.44
N GLN A 151 16.86 -0.16 -48.13
CA GLN A 151 18.00 -1.01 -48.35
C GLN A 151 18.48 -0.88 -49.79
N PHE A 152 19.79 -1.02 -49.96
CA PHE A 152 20.48 -0.95 -51.24
C PHE A 152 21.33 -2.21 -51.43
N GLU A 153 21.32 -2.80 -52.61
CA GLU A 153 22.28 -3.82 -53.01
C GLU A 153 22.64 -3.65 -54.49
N MET A 154 23.88 -3.96 -54.85
CA MET A 154 24.33 -4.07 -56.23
C MET A 154 24.38 -5.55 -56.57
N LEU A 155 23.65 -5.95 -57.60
CA LEU A 155 23.63 -7.33 -58.07
C LEU A 155 24.41 -7.45 -59.38
N THR A 156 25.21 -8.51 -59.46
CA THR A 156 25.87 -8.93 -60.69
C THR A 156 25.25 -10.25 -61.11
N ALA A 157 24.70 -10.29 -62.32
CA ALA A 157 24.02 -11.46 -62.84
C ALA A 157 24.79 -12.06 -64.02
N VAL A 158 25.03 -13.36 -63.98
CA VAL A 158 25.61 -14.13 -65.09
C VAL A 158 24.45 -14.61 -65.96
N LEU A 159 24.49 -14.27 -67.25
CA LEU A 159 23.41 -14.57 -68.17
C LEU A 159 23.42 -16.04 -68.59
N GLY A 160 22.24 -16.63 -68.70
CA GLY A 160 22.03 -17.96 -69.25
C GLY A 160 21.86 -17.95 -70.78
N ALA A 161 21.31 -19.05 -71.30
CA ALA A 161 20.97 -19.16 -72.72
C ALA A 161 19.97 -18.05 -73.13
N GLY A 162 20.16 -17.49 -74.33
CA GLY A 162 19.34 -16.39 -74.83
C GLY A 162 19.62 -15.02 -74.18
N GLY A 163 20.62 -14.92 -73.30
CA GLY A 163 20.97 -13.69 -72.60
C GLY A 163 20.01 -13.35 -71.46
N LEU A 164 19.30 -14.34 -70.91
CA LEU A 164 18.29 -14.18 -69.86
C LEU A 164 18.75 -14.83 -68.55
N VAL A 165 18.38 -14.25 -67.41
CA VAL A 165 18.59 -14.84 -66.09
C VAL A 165 17.52 -14.38 -65.09
N ASN A 166 17.08 -15.28 -64.22
CA ASN A 166 16.30 -14.93 -63.04
C ASN A 166 17.24 -14.65 -61.87
N VAL A 167 17.19 -13.44 -61.34
CA VAL A 167 18.05 -13.00 -60.25
C VAL A 167 17.22 -12.95 -58.98
N LEU A 168 17.69 -13.67 -57.95
CA LEU A 168 17.16 -13.54 -56.60
C LEU A 168 17.86 -12.39 -55.88
N PHE A 169 17.08 -11.58 -55.18
CA PHE A 169 17.61 -10.53 -54.32
C PHE A 169 18.20 -11.15 -53.06
N THR A 170 19.34 -10.61 -52.61
CA THR A 170 19.96 -11.05 -51.34
C THR A 170 19.13 -10.56 -50.15
N LYS A 171 18.35 -9.49 -50.36
CA LYS A 171 17.49 -8.86 -49.37
C LYS A 171 16.03 -9.13 -49.68
N THR A 172 15.22 -9.23 -48.62
CA THR A 172 13.76 -9.34 -48.75
C THR A 172 13.13 -7.97 -48.67
N TYR A 173 12.33 -7.63 -49.67
CA TYR A 173 11.60 -6.37 -49.72
C TYR A 173 10.13 -6.57 -49.34
N THR A 174 9.57 -5.58 -48.66
CA THR A 174 8.15 -5.45 -48.28
C THR A 174 7.26 -4.95 -49.42
N SER A 175 7.85 -4.34 -50.45
CA SER A 175 7.20 -3.93 -51.71
C SER A 175 8.16 -4.13 -52.89
N PRO A 176 7.67 -4.28 -54.14
CA PRO A 176 8.55 -4.41 -55.30
C PRO A 176 9.58 -3.26 -55.36
N PRO A 177 10.89 -3.56 -55.34
CA PRO A 177 11.92 -2.53 -55.29
C PRO A 177 12.07 -1.81 -56.63
N VAL A 178 12.69 -0.64 -56.59
CA VAL A 178 13.15 0.08 -57.78
C VAL A 178 14.49 -0.50 -58.21
N LEU A 179 14.62 -0.81 -59.50
CA LEU A 179 15.86 -1.33 -60.06
C LEU A 179 16.44 -0.32 -61.05
N ILE A 180 17.74 -0.05 -60.90
CA ILE A 180 18.48 0.88 -61.75
C ILE A 180 19.52 0.08 -62.53
N PRO A 181 19.38 -0.04 -63.87
CA PRO A 181 20.37 -0.74 -64.68
C PRO A 181 21.71 0.01 -64.66
N VAL A 182 22.80 -0.73 -64.53
CA VAL A 182 24.17 -0.19 -64.60
C VAL A 182 24.81 -0.71 -65.88
N THR A 183 25.12 0.21 -66.78
CA THR A 183 25.89 -0.12 -67.98
C THR A 183 27.32 -0.43 -67.60
N ARG A 184 27.77 -1.62 -67.95
CA ARG A 184 29.15 -2.05 -67.77
C ARG A 184 29.88 -2.07 -69.11
N PHE A 185 31.14 -1.69 -69.13
CA PHE A 185 32.00 -1.82 -70.31
C PHE A 185 33.02 -2.93 -70.11
N VAL A 186 33.21 -3.75 -71.15
CA VAL A 186 34.29 -4.75 -71.22
C VAL A 186 34.94 -4.59 -72.59
N GLY A 187 36.17 -4.03 -72.60
CA GLY A 187 36.76 -3.52 -73.83
C GLY A 187 35.87 -2.45 -74.46
N ASP A 188 35.66 -2.54 -75.78
CA ASP A 188 34.83 -1.60 -76.54
C ASP A 188 33.33 -1.96 -76.56
N GLN A 189 32.91 -2.98 -75.79
CA GLN A 189 31.52 -3.40 -75.71
C GLN A 189 30.84 -2.94 -74.43
N ALA A 190 29.67 -2.32 -74.57
CA ALA A 190 28.79 -2.00 -73.46
C ALA A 190 27.78 -3.15 -73.24
N PHE A 191 27.58 -3.52 -71.97
CA PHE A 191 26.64 -4.51 -71.49
C PHE A 191 25.57 -3.79 -70.65
N ILE A 192 24.32 -3.91 -71.08
CA ILE A 192 23.18 -3.18 -70.53
C ILE A 192 22.13 -4.21 -70.09
N PRO A 193 21.76 -4.24 -68.81
CA PRO A 193 20.61 -5.02 -68.39
C PRO A 193 19.31 -4.33 -68.78
N VAL A 194 18.40 -5.12 -69.34
CA VAL A 194 16.98 -4.80 -69.50
C VAL A 194 16.26 -5.50 -68.36
N ILE A 195 15.74 -4.71 -67.44
CA ILE A 195 15.10 -5.18 -66.21
C ILE A 195 13.62 -5.47 -66.49
N GLY A 196 13.16 -6.67 -66.15
CA GLY A 196 11.74 -7.06 -66.20
C GLY A 196 10.93 -6.47 -65.04
N VAL A 197 9.76 -7.06 -64.77
CA VAL A 197 8.91 -6.64 -63.64
C VAL A 197 9.47 -7.22 -62.34
N PRO A 198 9.91 -6.40 -61.38
CA PRO A 198 10.46 -6.90 -60.12
C PRO A 198 9.35 -7.43 -59.20
N THR A 199 9.67 -8.48 -58.45
CA THR A 199 8.87 -9.01 -57.35
C THR A 199 9.51 -8.63 -56.01
N LEU A 200 9.00 -9.15 -54.89
CA LEU A 200 9.61 -8.93 -53.57
C LEU A 200 10.97 -9.62 -53.38
N THR A 201 11.26 -10.64 -54.19
CA THR A 201 12.39 -11.56 -53.96
C THR A 201 13.30 -11.72 -55.18
N GLY A 202 12.93 -11.15 -56.32
CA GLY A 202 13.76 -11.26 -57.52
C GLY A 202 13.15 -10.60 -58.74
N VAL A 203 13.86 -10.72 -59.85
CA VAL A 203 13.50 -10.14 -61.14
C VAL A 203 14.08 -10.98 -62.28
N GLU A 204 13.40 -10.99 -63.42
CA GLU A 204 13.97 -11.48 -64.68
C GLU A 204 14.80 -10.37 -65.33
N VAL A 205 16.02 -10.69 -65.75
CA VAL A 205 16.93 -9.75 -66.41
C VAL A 205 17.33 -10.32 -67.77
N THR A 206 17.22 -9.47 -68.79
CA THR A 206 17.77 -9.76 -70.12
C THR A 206 18.98 -8.86 -70.36
N GLY A 207 20.13 -9.43 -70.71
CA GLY A 207 21.32 -8.67 -71.10
C GLY A 207 21.33 -8.31 -72.58
N LYS A 208 21.66 -7.05 -72.86
CA LYS A 208 22.00 -6.56 -74.20
C LYS A 208 23.46 -6.16 -74.25
N ARG A 209 24.11 -6.35 -75.39
CA ARG A 209 25.45 -5.82 -75.64
C ARG A 209 25.49 -5.00 -76.93
N THR A 210 26.40 -4.05 -77.02
CA THR A 210 26.68 -3.33 -78.28
C THR A 210 27.31 -4.27 -79.29
N ARG A 211 26.88 -4.17 -80.54
CA ARG A 211 27.49 -4.92 -81.64
C ARG A 211 28.85 -4.33 -81.98
N GLY A 212 29.83 -5.20 -82.27
CA GLY A 212 31.15 -4.77 -82.75
C GLY A 212 31.13 -4.22 -84.19
N THR A 213 30.11 -4.59 -84.99
CA THR A 213 29.92 -4.11 -86.35
C THR A 213 28.47 -3.68 -86.55
N LEU A 214 28.25 -2.44 -86.99
CA LEU A 214 26.92 -1.91 -87.25
C LEU A 214 26.39 -2.50 -88.57
N LEU A 215 25.52 -3.51 -88.48
CA LEU A 215 24.76 -3.98 -89.63
C LEU A 215 23.53 -3.07 -89.79
N LEU A 216 23.41 -2.43 -90.95
CA LEU A 216 22.38 -1.41 -91.27
C LEU A 216 20.92 -1.86 -91.07
N THR A 217 20.68 -3.15 -90.84
CA THR A 217 19.34 -3.75 -90.80
C THR A 217 18.87 -4.17 -89.39
N SER A 218 19.73 -4.15 -88.36
CA SER A 218 19.41 -4.82 -87.08
C SER A 218 19.78 -4.07 -85.81
N GLY A 219 20.06 -2.76 -85.92
CA GLY A 219 20.25 -1.85 -84.80
C GLY A 219 21.59 -2.02 -84.07
N PRO A 220 21.89 -1.14 -83.09
CA PRO A 220 23.20 -1.08 -82.44
C PRO A 220 23.42 -2.15 -81.36
N PHE A 221 22.37 -2.85 -80.92
CA PHE A 221 22.43 -3.82 -79.82
C PHE A 221 22.05 -5.23 -80.28
N GLU A 222 22.61 -6.24 -79.62
CA GLU A 222 22.21 -7.64 -79.72
C GLU A 222 22.04 -8.24 -78.32
N SER A 223 21.44 -9.43 -78.23
CA SER A 223 21.41 -10.16 -76.95
C SER A 223 22.83 -10.54 -76.54
N ALA A 224 23.15 -10.34 -75.27
CA ALA A 224 24.41 -10.80 -74.71
C ALA A 224 24.43 -12.35 -74.67
N ALA A 225 25.62 -12.92 -74.74
CA ALA A 225 25.81 -14.37 -74.79
C ALA A 225 25.66 -15.00 -73.40
N ALA A 226 25.46 -16.32 -73.36
CA ALA A 226 25.52 -17.05 -72.10
C ALA A 226 26.93 -16.92 -71.47
N GLY A 227 26.99 -16.68 -70.17
CA GLY A 227 28.23 -16.41 -69.44
C GLY A 227 28.63 -14.92 -69.37
N ASP A 228 28.04 -14.05 -70.22
CA ASP A 228 28.21 -12.61 -70.07
C ASP A 228 27.56 -12.14 -68.76
N THR A 229 27.99 -10.98 -68.26
CA THR A 229 27.57 -10.46 -66.95
C THR A 229 27.05 -9.04 -67.03
N VAL A 230 25.93 -8.78 -66.35
CA VAL A 230 25.29 -7.46 -66.25
C VAL A 230 25.13 -7.05 -64.79
N GLN A 231 25.00 -5.75 -64.53
CA GLN A 231 24.92 -5.18 -63.18
C GLN A 231 23.74 -4.24 -63.03
N PHE A 232 23.09 -4.27 -61.87
CA PHE A 232 22.03 -3.33 -61.54
C PHE A 232 21.96 -3.10 -60.03
N VAL A 233 21.48 -1.92 -59.66
CA VAL A 233 21.23 -1.55 -58.27
C VAL A 233 19.77 -1.83 -57.94
N VAL A 234 19.53 -2.43 -56.79
CA VAL A 234 18.19 -2.64 -56.22
C VAL A 234 18.03 -1.69 -55.02
N ILE A 235 16.92 -0.94 -55.01
CA ILE A 235 16.58 0.04 -53.99
C ILE A 235 15.15 -0.21 -53.53
N GLY A 236 14.96 -0.56 -52.27
CA GLY A 236 13.63 -0.84 -51.74
C GLY A 236 13.60 -0.93 -50.21
N ARG A 237 12.42 -1.23 -49.66
CA ARG A 237 12.23 -1.47 -48.22
C ARG A 237 11.76 -2.88 -47.98
#